data_AF-A0A5Q4VHV0-F1
#
_entry.id   AF-A0A5Q4VHV0-F1
#
_cell.length_a   1.000
_cell.length_b   1.000
_cell.length_c   1.000
_cell.angle_alpha   90.00
_cell.angle_beta   90.00
_cell.angle_gamma   90.00
#
_symmetry.space_group_name_H-M   'P 1'
#
loop_
_entity.id
_entity.type
_entity.pdbx_description
1 polymer ?
#
loop_
_entity_poly.entity_id
_entity_poly.type
_entity_poly.pdbx_seq_one_letter_code
_entity_poly.pdbx_strand_id
1 'polypeptide(L)' 'MHTKISTADARKNFANIVNRVVYEKEPVILTRRGQDIAALVTVAETV' A
#
# COMPACT_ATOMS: atom_id res chain seq x y z
N MET A 1 -13.66 0.42 0.51
CA MET A 1 -13.02 -0.90 0.34
C MET A 1 -11.52 -0.68 0.26
N HIS A 2 -10.69 -1.40 1.03
CA HIS A 2 -9.24 -1.23 0.94
C HIS A 2 -8.67 -2.01 -0.25
N THR A 3 -7.75 -1.39 -0.99
CA THR A 3 -7.04 -2.08 -2.07
C THR A 3 -6.06 -3.08 -1.48
N LYS A 4 -6.10 -4.33 -1.94
CA LYS A 4 -5.18 -5.39 -1.50
C LYS A 4 -4.22 -5.76 -2.63
N ILE A 5 -2.96 -6.00 -2.29
CA ILE A 5 -1.94 -6.44 -3.25
C ILE A 5 -1.00 -7.46 -2.60
N SER A 6 -0.51 -8.44 -3.37
CA SER A 6 0.50 -9.37 -2.86
C SER A 6 1.85 -8.67 -2.67
N THR A 7 2.65 -9.10 -1.70
CA THR A 7 4.03 -8.60 -1.57
C THR A 7 4.87 -8.84 -2.81
N ALA A 8 4.59 -9.90 -3.58
CA ALA A 8 5.30 -10.22 -4.81
C ALA A 8 5.02 -9.19 -5.91
N ASP A 9 3.77 -8.74 -6.06
CA ASP A 9 3.37 -7.74 -7.05
C ASP A 9 3.72 -6.32 -6.58
N ALA A 10 3.60 -6.08 -5.27
CA ALA A 10 4.02 -4.82 -4.67
C ALA A 10 5.50 -4.54 -4.92
N ARG A 11 6.37 -5.55 -4.79
CA ARG A 11 7.80 -5.42 -5.09
C ARG A 11 8.07 -4.99 -6.54
N LYS A 12 7.29 -5.46 -7.51
CA LYS A 12 7.48 -5.13 -8.93
C LYS A 12 7.05 -3.70 -9.27
N ASN A 13 6.09 -3.15 -8.54
CA ASN A 13 5.44 -1.87 -8.86
C ASN A 13 5.51 -0.87 -7.71
N PHE A 14 6.52 -0.99 -6.83
CA PHE A 14 6.52 -0.33 -5.53
C PHE A 14 6.39 1.20 -5.63
N ALA A 15 7.13 1.83 -6.55
CA ALA A 15 7.08 3.28 -6.75
C ALA A 15 5.67 3.78 -7.12
N ASN A 16 4.98 3.08 -8.02
CA ASN A 16 3.61 3.43 -8.42
C ASN A 16 2.63 3.31 -7.24
N ILE A 17 2.81 2.29 -6.41
CA ILE A 17 1.96 2.06 -5.23
C ILE A 17 2.20 3.15 -4.18
N VAL A 18 3.46 3.52 -3.92
CA VAL A 18 3.79 4.63 -3.01
C VAL A 18 3.18 5.93 -3.51
N ASN A 19 3.37 6.27 -4.78
CA ASN A 19 2.78 7.48 -5.37
C ASN A 19 1.27 7.50 -5.18
N ARG A 20 0.60 6.39 -5.48
CA ARG A 20 -0.83 6.24 -5.31
C ARG A 20 -1.26 6.50 -3.85
N VAL A 21 -0.60 5.85 -2.88
CA VAL A 21 -0.91 6.04 -1.44
C VAL A 21 -0.72 7.49 -1.00
N VAL A 22 0.30 8.19 -1.51
CA VAL A 22 0.55 9.60 -1.17
C VAL A 22 -0.50 10.54 -1.78
N TYR A 23 -0.79 10.40 -3.08
CA TYR A 23 -1.66 11.32 -3.80
C TYR A 23 -3.16 11.05 -3.58
N GLU A 24 -3.57 9.78 -3.57
CA GLU A 24 -4.97 9.39 -3.35
C GLU A 24 -5.32 9.34 -1.87
N LYS A 25 -4.31 9.32 -0.98
CA LYS A 25 -4.47 9.16 0.48
C LYS A 25 -5.22 7.89 0.89
N GLU A 26 -5.30 6.91 -0.01
CA GLU A 26 -5.93 5.63 0.25
C GLU A 26 -4.91 4.58 0.73
N PRO A 27 -5.15 3.90 1.87
CA PRO A 27 -4.30 2.81 2.32
C PRO A 27 -4.33 1.60 1.38
N VAL A 28 -3.16 0.99 1.17
CA VAL A 28 -3.01 -0.27 0.44
C VAL A 28 -2.58 -1.38 1.40
N ILE A 29 -3.32 -2.49 1.43
CA ILE A 29 -3.02 -3.66 2.25
C ILE A 29 -2.08 -4.59 1.49
N LEU A 30 -0.92 -4.87 2.09
CA LEU A 30 0.01 -5.88 1.63
C LEU A 30 -0.43 -7.24 2.15
N THR A 31 -0.49 -8.21 1.24
CA THR A 31 -0.86 -9.59 1.54
C THR A 31 0.28 -10.55 1.23
N ARG A 32 0.34 -11.64 1.99
CA ARG A 32 1.24 -12.77 1.72
C ARG A 32 0.46 -14.06 1.91
N ARG A 33 0.42 -14.90 0.86
CA ARG A 33 -0.38 -16.14 0.85
C ARG A 33 -1.87 -15.89 1.24
N GLY A 34 -2.43 -14.78 0.75
CA GLY A 34 -3.82 -14.39 1.01
C GLY A 34 -4.09 -13.77 2.39
N GLN A 35 -3.09 -13.72 3.27
CA GLN A 35 -3.23 -13.10 4.60
C GLN A 35 -2.79 -11.64 4.55
N ASP A 36 -3.52 -10.76 5.23
CA ASP A 36 -3.16 -9.36 5.41
C ASP A 36 -1.98 -9.28 6.39
N ILE A 37 -0.87 -8.64 6.00
CA ILE A 37 0.36 -8.61 6.83
C ILE A 37 0.89 -7.21 7.15
N ALA A 38 0.49 -6.20 6.37
CA ALA A 38 0.88 -4.81 6.58
C ALA A 38 -0.05 -3.87 5.81
N ALA A 39 -0.09 -2.60 6.21
CA ALA A 39 -0.72 -1.53 5.46
C ALA A 39 0.35 -0.50 5.05
N LEU A 40 0.33 -0.08 3.79
CA LEU A 40 1.05 1.10 3.34
C LEU A 40 0.11 2.30 3.49
N VAL A 41 0.56 3.29 4.23
CA VAL A 41 -0.18 4.53 4.51
C VAL A 41 0.70 5.73 4.19
N THR A 42 0.06 6.85 3.85
CA THR A 42 0.78 8.11 3.77
C THR A 42 1.13 8.59 5.18
N VAL A 43 2.30 9.18 5.34
CA VAL A 43 2.66 9.82 6.61
C VAL A 43 1.92 11.16 6.60
N ALA A 44 0.92 11.30 7.46
CA ALA A 44 0.31 12.60 7.69
C ALA A 44 1.37 13.52 8.29
N GLU A 45 1.72 14.59 7.58
CA GLU A 45 2.55 15.66 8.10
C GLU A 45 1.78 16.27 9.27
N THR A 46 2.18 15.92 10.49
CA THR A 46 1.61 16.49 11.71
C THR A 46 2.34 17.81 11.91
N VAL A 47 1.77 18.88 11.39
CA VAL A 47 2.19 20.26 11.67
C VAL A 47 1.55 20.70 12.98
#